data_AF-A0A0C2VLP7-F1
#
_entry.id   AF-A0A0C2VLP7-F1
#
_cell.length_a   1.000
_cell.length_b   1.000
_cell.length_c   1.000
_cell.angle_alpha   90.00
_cell.angle_beta   90.00
_cell.angle_gamma   90.00
#
_symmetry.space_group_name_H-M   'P 1'
#
loop_
_entity.id
_entity.type
_entity.pdbx_description
1 polymer ?
#
loop_
_entity_poly.entity_id
_entity_poly.type
_entity_poly.pdbx_seq_one_letter_code
_entity_poly.pdbx_strand_id
1 'polypeptide(L)'
;MTVLDVLEKVSRQYDVDSYIIVSCLKRAVRDELGLGEVIDNYKDGKLELFEVFSGEFGQQKTRRVKITQKRLKYVRDRLYRYLIEENTKERLESIKNSLENDKVIRGKIVSKNDYGLEISTKFGKAFAPVNLLNPKELEGGRYKIGIDLNFHIHKLGIKKNKINIVLDRVSKYLTEHIIKEVLGNGYIIYTIQRMFGKRIKIYINKEPSNEERELLSMSLNEKVKFKLM
;
A
#
# COMPACT_ATOMS: atom_id res chain seq x y z
N MET A 1 -15.71 10.29 -32.10
CA MET A 1 -14.94 9.95 -30.89
C MET A 1 -13.87 11.01 -30.73
N THR A 2 -14.01 11.86 -29.72
CA THR A 2 -13.05 12.93 -29.41
C THR A 2 -11.88 12.37 -28.60
N VAL A 3 -10.79 13.13 -28.46
CA VAL A 3 -9.69 12.72 -27.57
C VAL A 3 -10.14 12.64 -26.10
N LEU A 4 -11.13 13.43 -25.70
CA LEU A 4 -11.70 13.41 -24.35
C LEU A 4 -12.39 12.07 -24.09
N ASP A 5 -13.18 11.57 -25.04
CA ASP A 5 -13.83 10.25 -24.92
C ASP A 5 -12.80 9.12 -24.74
N VAL A 6 -11.63 9.26 -25.35
CA VAL A 6 -10.52 8.29 -25.22
C VAL A 6 -9.86 8.41 -23.85
N LEU A 7 -9.58 9.63 -23.39
CA LEU A 7 -8.99 9.88 -22.08
C LEU A 7 -9.90 9.38 -20.96
N GLU A 8 -11.21 9.60 -21.05
CA GLU A 8 -12.18 9.07 -20.07
C GLU A 8 -12.17 7.54 -20.02
N LYS A 9 -12.11 6.87 -21.18
CA LYS A 9 -12.03 5.40 -21.24
C LYS A 9 -10.75 4.88 -20.59
N VAL A 10 -9.61 5.49 -20.90
CA VAL A 10 -8.32 5.12 -20.32
C VAL A 10 -8.29 5.43 -18.82
N SER A 11 -8.87 6.55 -18.40
CA SER A 11 -8.98 6.95 -17.00
C SER A 11 -9.72 5.89 -16.19
N ARG A 12 -10.88 5.43 -16.68
CA ARG A 12 -11.63 4.33 -16.04
C ARG A 12 -10.88 2.99 -16.05
N GLN A 13 -10.16 2.69 -17.13
CA GLN A 13 -9.44 1.41 -17.25
C GLN A 13 -8.25 1.31 -16.30
N TYR A 14 -7.52 2.41 -16.11
CA TYR A 14 -6.29 2.44 -15.32
C TYR A 14 -6.45 3.08 -13.94
N ASP A 15 -7.66 3.57 -13.62
CA ASP A 15 -7.99 4.24 -12.35
C ASP A 15 -7.02 5.40 -12.06
N VAL A 16 -6.91 6.31 -13.03
CA VAL A 16 -6.03 7.49 -13.00
C VAL A 16 -6.71 8.68 -13.68
N ASP A 17 -6.42 9.89 -13.22
CA ASP A 17 -6.99 11.09 -13.80
C ASP A 17 -6.53 11.34 -15.24
N SER A 18 -7.42 11.91 -16.07
CA SER A 18 -7.13 12.30 -17.45
C SER A 18 -5.90 13.21 -17.58
N TYR A 19 -5.68 14.09 -16.61
CA TYR A 19 -4.47 14.93 -16.55
C TYR A 19 -3.18 14.09 -16.42
N ILE A 20 -3.21 13.07 -15.56
CA ILE A 20 -2.08 12.16 -15.34
C ILE A 20 -1.80 11.34 -16.61
N ILE A 21 -2.85 10.93 -17.33
CA ILE A 21 -2.71 10.22 -18.60
C ILE A 21 -1.94 11.07 -19.62
N VAL A 22 -2.30 12.35 -19.73
CA VAL A 22 -1.65 13.29 -20.65
C VAL A 22 -0.21 13.55 -20.23
N SER A 23 0.03 13.74 -18.93
CA SER A 23 1.39 13.87 -18.37
C SER A 23 2.26 12.64 -18.68
N CYS A 24 1.72 11.43 -18.49
CA CYS A 24 2.40 10.18 -18.83
C CYS A 24 2.68 10.05 -20.33
N LEU A 25 1.75 10.49 -21.18
CA LEU A 25 1.93 10.50 -22.63
C LEU A 25 3.04 11.46 -23.05
N LYS A 26 3.07 12.68 -22.52
CA LYS A 26 4.15 13.65 -22.77
C LYS A 26 5.51 13.08 -22.37
N ARG A 27 5.58 12.47 -21.18
CA ARG A 27 6.79 11.79 -20.69
C ARG A 27 7.21 10.63 -21.59
N ALA A 28 6.28 9.79 -22.03
CA ALA A 28 6.54 8.65 -22.90
C ALA A 28 7.09 9.08 -24.27
N VAL A 29 6.49 10.12 -24.86
CA VAL A 29 6.92 10.70 -26.14
C VAL A 29 8.29 11.33 -26.01
N ARG A 30 8.52 12.14 -24.97
CA ARG A 30 9.82 12.75 -24.68
C ARG A 30 10.93 11.71 -24.60
N ASP A 31 10.73 10.69 -23.77
CA ASP A 31 11.77 9.71 -23.47
C ASP A 31 12.04 8.76 -24.65
N GLU A 32 11.03 8.49 -25.49
CA GLU A 32 11.19 7.64 -26.69
C GLU A 32 11.81 8.37 -27.88
N LEU A 33 11.55 9.67 -28.00
CA LEU A 33 12.04 10.48 -29.11
C LEU A 33 13.32 11.25 -28.76
N GLY A 34 13.73 11.28 -27.49
CA GLY A 34 14.91 12.02 -27.02
C GLY A 34 14.71 13.52 -27.08
N LEU A 35 13.49 13.98 -26.77
CA LEU A 35 13.11 15.40 -26.88
C LEU A 35 13.43 16.18 -25.60
N GLY A 36 13.43 17.51 -25.72
CA GLY A 36 13.36 18.43 -24.59
C GLY A 36 12.01 18.41 -23.87
N GLU A 37 11.59 19.56 -23.35
CA GLU A 37 10.26 19.68 -22.74
C GLU A 37 9.17 19.45 -23.79
N VAL A 38 8.13 18.70 -23.42
CA VAL A 38 6.96 18.46 -24.27
C VAL A 38 5.75 19.09 -23.62
N ILE A 39 5.05 19.93 -24.37
CA ILE A 39 3.78 20.56 -24.00
C ILE A 39 2.63 20.01 -24.83
N ASP A 40 1.43 20.08 -24.29
CA ASP A 40 0.20 19.68 -24.96
C ASP A 40 -0.67 20.88 -25.33
N ASN A 41 -1.44 20.74 -26.41
CA ASN A 41 -2.49 21.67 -26.79
C ASN A 41 -3.73 20.89 -27.22
N TYR A 42 -4.88 21.31 -26.72
CA TYR A 42 -6.18 20.78 -27.14
C TYR A 42 -6.80 21.72 -28.16
N LYS A 43 -6.94 21.23 -29.40
CA LYS A 43 -7.55 22.01 -30.47
C LYS A 43 -8.42 21.10 -31.34
N ASP A 44 -9.63 21.55 -31.65
CA ASP A 44 -10.58 20.85 -32.53
C ASP A 44 -10.84 19.38 -32.13
N GLY A 45 -10.93 19.12 -30.81
CA GLY A 45 -11.15 17.77 -30.26
C GLY A 45 -9.95 16.83 -30.40
N LYS A 46 -8.77 17.34 -30.77
CA LYS A 46 -7.51 16.60 -30.91
C LYS A 46 -6.49 17.08 -29.88
N LEU A 47 -5.67 16.15 -29.42
CA LEU A 47 -4.49 16.42 -28.60
C LEU A 47 -3.27 16.52 -29.51
N GLU A 48 -2.64 17.69 -29.53
CA GLU A 48 -1.38 17.93 -30.23
C GLU A 48 -0.24 18.10 -29.22
N LEU A 49 0.92 17.50 -29.53
CA LEU A 49 2.11 17.60 -28.70
C LEU A 49 3.17 18.44 -29.41
N PHE A 50 3.82 19.33 -28.65
CA PHE A 50 4.88 20.19 -29.14
C PHE A 50 6.12 20.03 -28.25
N GLU A 51 7.29 20.00 -28.87
CA GLU A 51 8.56 20.10 -28.15
C GLU A 51 8.96 21.57 -28.04
N VAL A 52 9.39 21.98 -26.85
CA VAL A 52 10.03 23.26 -26.58
C VAL A 52 11.55 23.08 -26.63
N PHE A 53 12.23 23.90 -27.41
CA PHE A 53 13.68 23.86 -27.58
C PHE A 53 14.26 25.27 -27.78
N SER A 54 15.54 25.45 -27.47
CA SER A 54 16.25 26.71 -27.69
C SER A 54 16.75 26.81 -29.13
N GLY A 55 16.46 27.92 -29.80
CA GLY A 55 17.06 28.27 -31.08
C GLY A 55 18.51 28.76 -30.94
N GLU A 56 19.17 28.99 -32.08
CA GLU A 56 20.59 29.42 -32.16
C GLU A 56 20.90 30.71 -31.39
N PHE A 57 19.90 31.55 -31.14
CA PHE A 57 20.03 32.82 -30.41
C PHE A 57 19.35 32.80 -29.02
N GLY A 58 19.13 31.61 -28.43
CA GLY A 58 18.52 31.48 -27.10
C GLY A 58 17.00 31.71 -27.04
N GLN A 59 16.36 32.08 -28.15
CA GLN A 59 14.91 32.19 -28.25
C GLN A 59 14.23 30.81 -28.13
N GLN A 60 13.19 30.70 -27.31
CA GLN A 60 12.37 29.50 -27.24
C GLN A 60 11.59 29.32 -28.55
N LYS A 61 11.71 28.13 -29.15
CA LYS A 61 10.94 27.70 -30.31
C LYS A 61 10.13 26.47 -29.94
N THR A 62 9.00 26.31 -30.61
CA THR A 62 8.17 25.11 -30.49
C THR A 62 8.07 24.40 -31.84
N ARG A 63 8.06 23.07 -31.82
CA ARG A 63 7.78 22.28 -33.02
C ARG A 63 6.80 21.16 -32.72
N ARG A 64 5.91 20.89 -33.66
CA ARG A 64 4.96 19.78 -33.55
C ARG A 64 5.72 18.46 -33.51
N VAL A 65 5.43 17.62 -32.53
CA VAL A 65 5.99 16.28 -32.41
C VAL A 65 5.31 15.36 -33.40
N LYS A 66 6.10 14.66 -34.23
CA LYS A 66 5.63 13.63 -35.16
C LYS A 66 6.10 12.26 -34.69
N ILE A 67 5.16 11.38 -34.36
CA ILE A 67 5.44 10.00 -33.96
C ILE A 67 5.30 9.10 -35.19
N THR A 68 6.38 8.42 -35.58
CA THR A 68 6.33 7.45 -36.68
C THR A 68 5.66 6.16 -36.24
N GLN A 69 5.09 5.40 -37.19
CA GLN A 69 4.46 4.11 -36.89
C GLN A 69 5.41 3.13 -36.19
N LYS A 70 6.69 3.12 -36.59
CA LYS A 70 7.74 2.30 -35.95
C LYS A 70 7.93 2.62 -34.47
N ARG A 71 7.82 3.90 -34.09
CA ARG A 71 8.03 4.35 -32.70
C ARG A 71 6.75 4.34 -31.85
N LEU A 72 5.57 4.31 -32.48
CA LEU A 72 4.29 4.33 -31.79
C LEU A 72 4.15 3.20 -30.76
N LYS A 73 4.62 1.99 -31.10
CA LYS A 73 4.61 0.85 -30.17
C LYS A 73 5.42 1.14 -28.90
N TYR A 74 6.61 1.71 -29.05
CA TYR A 74 7.49 2.00 -27.91
C TYR A 74 6.96 3.13 -27.03
N VAL A 75 6.38 4.18 -27.64
CA VAL A 75 5.66 5.23 -26.90
C VAL A 75 4.53 4.61 -26.09
N ARG A 76 3.73 3.71 -26.70
CA ARG A 76 2.63 3.02 -26.02
C ARG A 76 3.11 2.16 -24.85
N ASP A 77 4.17 1.38 -25.05
CA ASP A 77 4.71 0.50 -24.01
C ASP A 77 5.27 1.32 -22.82
N ARG A 78 5.88 2.48 -23.09
CA ARG A 78 6.31 3.45 -22.04
C ARG A 78 5.11 4.09 -21.34
N LEU A 79 4.10 4.51 -22.09
CA LEU A 79 2.87 5.09 -21.55
C LEU A 79 2.24 4.13 -20.53
N TYR A 80 2.03 2.87 -20.90
CA TYR A 80 1.47 1.88 -19.98
C TYR A 80 2.30 1.68 -18.72
N ARG A 81 3.63 1.68 -18.84
CA ARG A 81 4.52 1.61 -17.68
C ARG A 81 4.33 2.80 -16.75
N TYR A 82 4.29 4.02 -17.29
CA TYR A 82 4.14 5.24 -16.50
C TYR A 82 2.75 5.36 -15.86
N LEU A 83 1.69 4.94 -16.56
CA LEU A 83 0.35 4.86 -15.97
C LEU A 83 0.30 3.92 -14.76
N ILE A 84 0.91 2.74 -14.88
CA ILE A 84 1.00 1.77 -13.76
C ILE A 84 1.82 2.37 -12.60
N GLU A 85 2.90 3.08 -12.89
CA GLU A 85 3.72 3.75 -11.86
C GLU A 85 2.93 4.80 -11.09
N GLU A 86 2.22 5.69 -11.77
CA GLU A 86 1.43 6.74 -11.13
C GLU A 86 0.25 6.16 -10.33
N ASN A 87 -0.53 5.24 -10.91
CA ASN A 87 -1.59 4.55 -10.16
C ASN A 87 -1.05 3.86 -8.89
N THR A 88 0.12 3.22 -8.98
CA THR A 88 0.73 2.55 -7.83
C THR A 88 1.13 3.54 -6.73
N LYS A 89 1.62 4.73 -7.10
CA LYS A 89 1.96 5.79 -6.14
C LYS A 89 0.71 6.34 -5.47
N GLU A 90 -0.31 6.69 -6.24
CA GLU A 90 -1.57 7.22 -5.69
C GLU A 90 -2.22 6.24 -4.74
N ARG A 91 -2.29 4.96 -5.12
CA ARG A 91 -2.79 3.90 -4.25
C ARG A 91 -1.95 3.73 -3.00
N LEU A 92 -0.63 3.84 -3.07
CA LEU A 92 0.23 3.78 -1.90
C LEU A 92 -0.08 4.93 -0.92
N GLU A 93 -0.22 6.16 -1.41
CA GLU A 93 -0.55 7.31 -0.57
C GLU A 93 -1.94 7.18 0.04
N SER A 94 -2.94 6.72 -0.73
CA SER A 94 -4.27 6.40 -0.20
C SER A 94 -4.21 5.39 0.95
N ILE A 95 -3.42 4.32 0.81
CA ILE A 95 -3.23 3.34 1.88
C ILE A 95 -2.58 4.00 3.10
N LYS A 96 -1.52 4.79 2.92
CA LYS A 96 -0.85 5.49 4.03
C LYS A 96 -1.80 6.41 4.79
N ASN A 97 -2.60 7.21 4.08
CA ASN A 97 -3.58 8.11 4.68
C ASN A 97 -4.64 7.33 5.48
N SER A 98 -5.09 6.18 4.98
CA SER A 98 -6.04 5.33 5.70
C SER A 98 -5.46 4.65 6.96
N LEU A 99 -4.15 4.73 7.18
CA LEU A 99 -3.40 4.07 8.26
C LEU A 99 -2.77 5.07 9.24
N GLU A 100 -3.10 6.37 9.18
CA GLU A 100 -2.49 7.40 10.03
C GLU A 100 -2.60 7.07 11.54
N ASN A 101 -3.76 6.56 11.96
CA ASN A 101 -4.05 6.33 13.38
C ASN A 101 -3.80 4.89 13.84
N ASP A 102 -3.84 3.93 12.91
CA ASP A 102 -3.67 2.52 13.22
C ASP A 102 -3.07 1.74 12.04
N LYS A 103 -1.96 1.08 12.30
CA LYS A 103 -1.23 0.25 11.32
C LYS A 103 -1.60 -1.22 11.42
N VAL A 104 -2.60 -1.57 12.22
CA VAL A 104 -3.14 -2.92 12.31
C VAL A 104 -4.24 -3.10 11.29
N ILE A 105 -4.15 -4.20 10.54
CA ILE A 105 -5.12 -4.58 9.54
C ILE A 105 -5.55 -6.03 9.74
N ARG A 106 -6.80 -6.29 9.37
CA ARG A 106 -7.34 -7.65 9.32
C ARG A 106 -6.99 -8.31 7.98
N GLY A 107 -6.66 -9.59 8.02
CA GLY A 107 -6.24 -10.33 6.84
C GLY A 107 -6.42 -11.83 6.97
N LYS A 108 -6.86 -12.45 5.87
CA LYS A 108 -7.09 -13.89 5.76
C LYS A 108 -5.85 -14.58 5.18
N ILE A 109 -5.35 -15.60 5.87
CA ILE A 109 -4.24 -16.42 5.39
C ILE A 109 -4.73 -17.22 4.17
N VAL A 110 -4.11 -17.01 3.02
CA VAL A 110 -4.48 -17.68 1.76
C VAL A 110 -3.47 -18.74 1.34
N SER A 111 -2.21 -18.60 1.76
CA SER A 111 -1.16 -19.59 1.51
C SER A 111 -0.12 -19.56 2.63
N LYS A 112 0.58 -20.68 2.80
CA LYS A 112 1.67 -20.86 3.76
C LYS A 112 2.80 -21.64 3.11
N ASN A 113 4.02 -21.18 3.29
CA ASN A 113 5.24 -21.86 2.87
C ASN A 113 6.33 -21.72 3.95
N ASP A 114 7.52 -22.26 3.68
CA ASP A 114 8.64 -22.24 4.64
C ASP A 114 9.15 -20.82 4.96
N TYR A 115 8.89 -19.86 4.07
CA TYR A 115 9.33 -18.48 4.24
C TYR A 115 8.31 -17.61 4.98
N GLY A 116 7.05 -18.02 5.08
CA GLY A 116 6.00 -17.24 5.73
C GLY A 116 4.59 -17.50 5.22
N LEU A 117 3.73 -16.48 5.37
CA LEU A 117 2.31 -16.52 5.02
C LEU A 117 1.99 -15.51 3.93
N GLU A 118 1.21 -15.92 2.93
CA GLU A 118 0.50 -14.98 2.06
C GLU A 118 -0.87 -14.67 2.66
N ILE A 119 -1.19 -13.38 2.73
CA ILE A 119 -2.37 -12.87 3.41
C ILE A 119 -3.15 -11.98 2.44
N SER A 120 -4.45 -12.23 2.31
CA SER A 120 -5.37 -11.35 1.58
C SER A 120 -5.95 -10.32 2.53
N THR A 121 -5.80 -9.04 2.18
CA THR A 121 -6.21 -7.89 2.98
C THR A 121 -7.11 -6.97 2.16
N LYS A 122 -7.74 -5.97 2.81
CA LYS A 122 -8.49 -4.91 2.09
C LYS A 122 -7.63 -4.11 1.09
N PHE A 123 -6.30 -4.13 1.25
CA PHE A 123 -5.35 -3.44 0.38
C PHE A 123 -4.73 -4.35 -0.68
N GLY A 124 -5.18 -5.60 -0.78
CA GLY A 124 -4.64 -6.62 -1.68
C GLY A 124 -3.78 -7.66 -0.96
N LYS A 125 -2.87 -8.28 -1.70
CA LYS A 125 -1.99 -9.34 -1.18
C LYS A 125 -0.85 -8.74 -0.34
N ALA A 126 -0.60 -9.35 0.81
CA ALA A 126 0.46 -9.03 1.72
C ALA A 126 1.25 -10.29 2.11
N PHE A 127 2.44 -10.12 2.67
CA PHE A 127 3.29 -11.23 3.09
C PHE A 127 3.75 -11.05 4.54
N ALA A 128 3.62 -12.09 5.36
CA ALA A 128 4.17 -12.14 6.71
C ALA A 128 5.32 -13.15 6.76
N PRO A 129 6.58 -12.68 6.78
CA PRO A 129 7.77 -13.53 6.92
C PRO A 129 7.76 -14.35 8.22
N VAL A 130 8.27 -15.58 8.18
CA VAL A 130 8.28 -16.48 9.34
C VAL A 130 8.97 -15.90 10.57
N ASN A 131 10.04 -15.13 10.38
CA ASN A 131 10.78 -14.47 11.47
C ASN A 131 10.03 -13.28 12.09
N LEU A 132 8.93 -12.84 11.48
CA LEU A 132 8.04 -11.80 12.00
C LEU A 132 6.71 -12.38 12.52
N LEU A 133 6.59 -13.71 12.60
CA LEU A 133 5.47 -14.40 13.21
C LEU A 133 5.75 -14.72 14.67
N ASN A 134 4.70 -14.86 15.48
CA ASN A 134 4.84 -15.22 16.88
C ASN A 134 5.19 -16.73 16.98
N PRO A 135 6.33 -17.11 17.60
CA PRO A 135 6.75 -18.51 17.71
C PRO A 135 5.70 -19.41 18.37
N LYS A 136 5.02 -18.93 19.41
CA LYS A 136 3.95 -19.73 20.07
C LYS A 136 2.74 -19.96 19.18
N GLU A 137 2.41 -19.00 18.33
CA GLU A 137 1.31 -19.14 17.37
C GLU A 137 1.70 -20.07 16.22
N LEU A 138 2.98 -20.09 15.83
CA LEU A 138 3.55 -21.05 14.89
C LEU A 138 3.47 -22.48 15.45
N GLU A 139 4.05 -22.70 16.64
CA GLU A 139 4.07 -23.99 17.34
C GLU A 139 2.67 -24.52 17.63
N GLY A 140 1.76 -23.64 18.08
CA GLY A 140 0.36 -23.98 18.36
C GLY A 140 -0.52 -24.15 17.11
N GLY A 141 0.04 -24.04 15.90
CA GLY A 141 -0.70 -24.24 14.66
C GLY A 141 -1.82 -23.21 14.42
N ARG A 142 -1.67 -21.97 14.93
CA ARG A 142 -2.68 -20.91 14.79
C ARG A 142 -2.76 -20.37 13.36
N TYR A 143 -1.65 -20.42 12.62
CA TYR A 143 -1.56 -19.91 11.25
C TYR A 143 -1.95 -20.96 10.21
N LYS A 144 -3.24 -21.31 10.17
CA LYS A 144 -3.82 -22.21 9.14
C LYS A 144 -4.39 -21.41 7.98
N ILE A 145 -4.41 -22.01 6.80
CA ILE A 145 -5.07 -21.42 5.63
C ILE A 145 -6.56 -21.21 5.95
N GLY A 146 -7.10 -20.08 5.53
CA GLY A 146 -8.49 -19.68 5.77
C GLY A 146 -8.72 -18.90 7.07
N ILE A 147 -7.74 -18.90 7.99
CA ILE A 147 -7.84 -18.17 9.24
C ILE A 147 -7.67 -16.66 9.00
N ASP A 148 -8.54 -15.88 9.63
CA ASP A 148 -8.54 -14.42 9.58
C ASP A 148 -8.03 -13.86 10.91
N LEU A 149 -7.02 -12.99 10.85
CA LEU A 149 -6.33 -12.43 12.02
C LEU A 149 -5.98 -10.97 11.80
N ASN A 150 -5.75 -10.27 12.91
CA ASN A 150 -5.13 -8.96 12.91
C ASN A 150 -3.61 -9.08 12.71
N PHE A 151 -3.05 -8.24 11.86
CA PHE A 151 -1.62 -8.15 11.57
C PHE A 151 -1.19 -6.68 11.62
N HIS A 152 0.02 -6.41 12.12
CA HIS A 152 0.60 -5.08 12.01
C HIS A 152 1.33 -4.93 10.68
N ILE A 153 1.20 -3.77 10.03
CA ILE A 153 1.97 -3.42 8.84
C ILE A 153 3.39 -3.05 9.26
N HIS A 154 4.29 -4.01 9.15
CA HIS A 154 5.71 -3.83 9.41
C HIS A 154 6.38 -2.89 8.39
N LYS A 155 6.05 -3.06 7.11
CA LYS A 155 6.61 -2.26 6.01
C LYS A 155 5.61 -2.12 4.88
N LEU A 156 5.51 -0.90 4.35
CA LEU A 156 4.67 -0.56 3.21
C LEU A 156 5.50 0.28 2.22
N GLY A 157 5.45 -0.07 0.94
CA GLY A 157 6.16 0.68 -0.09
C GLY A 157 5.98 0.08 -1.47
N ILE A 158 6.75 0.54 -2.45
CA ILE A 158 6.72 0.04 -3.83
C ILE A 158 7.95 -0.84 -4.08
N LYS A 159 7.74 -2.02 -4.66
CA LYS A 159 8.82 -2.91 -5.13
C LYS A 159 8.44 -3.45 -6.51
N LYS A 160 9.29 -3.24 -7.52
CA LYS A 160 9.04 -3.65 -8.92
C LYS A 160 7.67 -3.18 -9.45
N ASN A 161 7.34 -1.90 -9.27
CA ASN A 161 6.07 -1.27 -9.67
C ASN A 161 4.81 -1.94 -9.11
N LYS A 162 4.91 -2.55 -7.92
CA LYS A 162 3.78 -3.09 -7.17
C LYS A 162 3.85 -2.66 -5.73
N ILE A 163 2.69 -2.48 -5.10
CA ILE A 163 2.60 -2.23 -3.66
C ILE A 163 3.06 -3.49 -2.93
N ASN A 164 4.02 -3.30 -2.03
CA ASN A 164 4.61 -4.35 -1.21
C ASN A 164 4.22 -4.10 0.25
N ILE A 165 3.39 -4.99 0.79
CA ILE A 165 2.90 -4.95 2.17
C ILE A 165 3.55 -6.11 2.93
N VAL A 166 4.41 -5.79 3.90
CA VAL A 166 5.00 -6.75 4.82
C VAL A 166 4.28 -6.65 6.16
N LEU A 167 3.84 -7.79 6.66
CA LEU A 167 3.08 -7.91 7.89
C LEU A 167 3.89 -8.60 8.98
N ASP A 168 3.54 -8.32 10.23
CA ASP A 168 4.09 -9.01 11.40
C ASP A 168 2.99 -9.33 12.43
N ARG A 169 3.32 -10.29 13.30
CA ARG A 169 2.55 -10.67 14.50
C ARG A 169 3.33 -10.42 15.80
N VAL A 170 4.52 -9.83 15.69
CA VAL A 170 5.46 -9.58 16.80
C VAL A 170 5.67 -8.09 17.08
N SER A 171 4.77 -7.23 16.60
CA SER A 171 4.77 -5.81 16.92
C SER A 171 4.07 -5.52 18.26
N LYS A 172 4.62 -4.56 19.01
CA LYS A 172 3.97 -4.01 20.20
C LYS A 172 2.64 -3.34 19.83
N TYR A 173 2.57 -2.65 18.69
CA TYR A 173 1.36 -1.97 18.22
C TYR A 173 0.19 -2.93 18.02
N LEU A 174 0.45 -4.12 17.48
CA LEU A 174 -0.56 -5.17 17.37
C LEU A 174 -1.07 -5.62 18.74
N THR A 175 -0.17 -5.72 19.72
CA THR A 175 -0.53 -6.10 21.09
C THR A 175 -1.47 -5.05 21.70
N GLU A 176 -1.10 -3.78 21.56
CA GLU A 176 -1.88 -2.64 22.05
C GLU A 176 -3.24 -2.57 21.40
N HIS A 177 -3.32 -2.79 20.08
CA HIS A 177 -4.57 -2.83 19.35
C HIS A 177 -5.50 -3.92 19.88
N ILE A 178 -5.02 -5.17 19.97
CA ILE A 178 -5.84 -6.30 20.48
C ILE A 178 -6.29 -6.02 21.93
N ILE A 179 -5.42 -5.46 22.77
CA ILE A 179 -5.79 -5.14 24.14
C ILE A 179 -6.89 -4.08 24.19
N LYS A 180 -6.78 -3.00 23.41
CA LYS A 180 -7.79 -1.95 23.31
C LYS A 180 -9.10 -2.47 22.71
N GLU A 181 -9.03 -3.37 21.74
CA GLU A 181 -10.20 -3.99 21.11
C GLU A 181 -11.01 -4.83 22.12
N VAL A 182 -10.33 -5.59 22.98
CA VAL A 182 -11.01 -6.44 23.99
C VAL A 182 -11.47 -5.65 25.22
N LEU A 183 -10.63 -4.76 25.74
CA LEU A 183 -10.96 -3.99 26.96
C LEU A 183 -11.84 -2.77 26.68
N GLY A 184 -11.85 -2.26 25.45
CA GLY A 184 -12.56 -1.05 25.08
C GLY A 184 -12.03 0.22 25.77
N ASN A 185 -12.83 1.28 25.73
CA ASN A 185 -12.46 2.61 26.25
C ASN A 185 -12.64 2.76 27.77
N GLY A 186 -13.11 1.72 28.47
CA GLY A 186 -13.39 1.75 29.90
C GLY A 186 -12.15 1.70 30.80
N TYR A 187 -10.96 1.60 30.22
CA TYR A 187 -9.71 1.38 30.94
C TYR A 187 -8.63 2.39 30.54
N ILE A 188 -7.84 2.80 31.52
CA ILE A 188 -6.62 3.57 31.29
C ILE A 188 -5.46 2.58 31.35
N ILE A 189 -4.81 2.37 30.22
CA ILE A 189 -3.63 1.50 30.10
C ILE A 189 -2.38 2.38 30.21
N TYR A 190 -1.68 2.30 31.34
CA TYR A 190 -0.47 3.08 31.59
C TYR A 190 0.73 2.56 30.80
N THR A 191 0.93 1.24 30.79
CA THR A 191 2.01 0.62 30.00
C THR A 191 1.77 -0.87 29.76
N ILE A 192 2.37 -1.38 28.68
CA ILE A 192 2.34 -2.79 28.30
C ILE A 192 3.77 -3.27 28.09
N GLN A 193 4.14 -4.33 28.81
CA GLN A 193 5.42 -5.02 28.67
C GLN A 193 5.18 -6.43 28.13
N ARG A 194 5.72 -6.74 26.96
CA ARG A 194 5.56 -8.05 26.30
C ARG A 194 6.90 -8.74 26.14
N MET A 195 6.95 -10.00 26.52
CA MET A 195 7.99 -10.95 26.12
C MET A 195 7.34 -11.95 25.16
N PHE A 196 7.60 -11.80 23.86
CA PHE A 196 6.95 -12.60 22.82
C PHE A 196 7.13 -14.10 23.04
N GLY A 197 6.04 -14.84 22.84
CA GLY A 197 5.97 -16.27 23.12
C GLY A 197 6.04 -16.62 24.61
N LYS A 198 5.91 -15.67 25.55
CA LYS A 198 6.07 -15.96 26.99
C LYS A 198 4.95 -15.35 27.82
N ARG A 199 4.97 -14.03 27.98
CA ARG A 199 4.05 -13.32 28.89
C ARG A 199 3.87 -11.86 28.49
N ILE A 200 2.69 -11.33 28.83
CA ILE A 200 2.35 -9.92 28.71
C ILE A 200 2.00 -9.39 30.09
N LYS A 201 2.56 -8.24 30.48
CA LYS A 201 2.16 -7.49 31.67
C LYS A 201 1.47 -6.21 31.24
N ILE A 202 0.27 -5.97 31.74
CA ILE A 202 -0.56 -4.80 31.45
C ILE A 202 -0.73 -4.04 32.75
N TYR A 203 -0.35 -2.76 32.74
CA TYR A 203 -0.50 -1.86 33.89
C TYR A 203 -1.72 -0.97 33.64
N ILE A 204 -2.69 -1.02 34.54
CA ILE A 204 -4.06 -0.56 34.28
C ILE A 204 -4.69 0.03 35.55
N ASN A 205 -5.65 0.95 35.39
CA ASN A 205 -6.30 1.64 36.50
C ASN A 205 -7.33 0.80 37.28
N LYS A 206 -7.86 -0.27 36.67
CA LYS A 206 -8.82 -1.18 37.33
C LYS A 206 -8.70 -2.59 36.77
N GLU A 207 -9.16 -3.55 37.55
CA GLU A 207 -9.03 -4.96 37.22
C GLU A 207 -10.05 -5.37 36.14
N PRO A 208 -9.64 -6.03 35.04
CA PRO A 208 -10.57 -6.54 34.05
C PRO A 208 -11.37 -7.72 34.56
N SER A 209 -12.57 -7.92 34.00
CA SER A 209 -13.43 -9.06 34.28
C SER A 209 -12.77 -10.39 33.88
N ASN A 210 -13.27 -11.50 34.43
CA ASN A 210 -12.78 -12.82 34.05
C ASN A 210 -12.98 -13.12 32.55
N GLU A 211 -14.10 -12.68 31.98
CA GLU A 211 -14.39 -12.83 30.55
C GLU A 211 -13.37 -12.06 29.68
N GLU A 212 -13.07 -10.80 30.03
CA GLU A 212 -12.07 -10.01 29.31
C GLU A 212 -10.66 -10.62 29.41
N ARG A 213 -10.31 -11.19 30.58
CA ARG A 213 -9.03 -11.89 30.80
C ARG A 213 -8.90 -13.14 29.93
N GLU A 214 -9.98 -13.91 29.83
CA GLU A 214 -10.05 -15.10 28.98
C GLU A 214 -9.94 -14.73 27.51
N LEU A 215 -10.73 -13.74 27.06
CA LEU A 215 -10.69 -13.22 25.69
C LEU A 215 -9.31 -12.70 25.29
N LEU A 216 -8.63 -11.97 26.19
CA LEU A 216 -7.26 -11.50 25.95
C LEU A 216 -6.26 -12.65 25.85
N SER A 217 -6.39 -13.65 26.72
CA SER A 217 -5.51 -14.82 26.72
C SER A 217 -5.68 -15.64 25.43
N MET A 218 -6.93 -15.82 24.96
CA MET A 218 -7.23 -16.45 23.68
C MET A 218 -6.73 -15.62 22.49
N SER A 219 -6.92 -14.31 22.51
CA SER A 219 -6.54 -13.41 21.41
C SER A 219 -5.03 -13.28 21.25
N LEU A 220 -4.28 -13.24 22.36
CA LEU A 220 -2.82 -13.05 22.36
C LEU A 220 -2.04 -14.37 22.38
N ASN A 221 -2.69 -15.49 22.73
CA ASN A 221 -2.09 -16.82 22.88
C ASN A 221 -0.84 -16.83 23.79
N GLU A 222 -0.92 -16.04 24.86
CA GLU A 222 0.15 -15.85 25.83
C GLU A 222 -0.43 -15.62 27.23
N LYS A 223 0.40 -15.84 28.27
CA LYS A 223 -0.01 -15.56 29.63
C LYS A 223 -0.07 -14.06 29.88
N VAL A 224 -1.28 -13.53 30.10
CA VAL A 224 -1.51 -12.12 30.43
C VAL A 224 -1.53 -11.94 31.95
N LYS A 225 -0.85 -10.91 32.46
CA LYS A 225 -0.85 -10.52 33.87
C LYS A 225 -1.22 -9.04 33.99
N PHE A 226 -2.16 -8.73 34.88
CA PHE A 226 -2.56 -7.37 35.19
C PHE A 226 -1.84 -6.86 36.44
N LYS A 227 -1.53 -5.57 36.43
CA LYS A 227 -0.98 -4.84 37.59
C LYS A 227 -1.75 -3.53 37.73
N LEU A 228 -2.35 -3.34 38.90
CA LEU A 228 -3.02 -2.08 39.23
C LEU A 228 -1.98 -1.00 39.52
N MET A 229 -2.24 0.21 39.04
CA MET A 229 -1.50 1.43 39.35
C MET A 229 -2.45 2.52 39.78
#